data_AF-A0A971RAQ1-F1
#
_entry.id   AF-A0A971RAQ1-F1
#
_cell.length_a   1.000
_cell.length_b   1.000
_cell.length_c   1.000
_cell.angle_alpha   90.00
_cell.angle_beta   90.00
_cell.angle_gamma   90.00
#
_symmetry.space_group_name_H-M   'P 1'
#
loop_
_entity.id
_entity.type
_entity.pdbx_description
1 polymer ?
#
loop_
_entity_poly.entity_id
_entity_poly.type
_entity_poly.pdbx_seq_one_letter_code
_entity_poly.pdbx_strand_id
1 'polypeptide(L)'
;MKNRLTIIIFVFLSTIFLSCSPQFCLKKRTDRLIEKCHKHTDTVYLYSVAFNDFNVVWYHKDNFIHGYRIQPYSTRQYEPIQARNRILDEDSLDKYFKTLPFKDIPCFEPVLDGEWIKVYIKNREHLFSSIDVECLFKTRYEPNTFPYVLREDFIKLGVQRLPILEKMTIQDIEIFKDTPAWDFAVALEKPNLKRAKKLLLDNEDLVNYQEPKFGMTLLMRAVLRENYKAVEFLLQNGADPNIVAKVGGTALFDAVSYSWIDVGANENPRFVKILLDYGADPNIPYCAPKVEGVTNPIECGTNPLMHATGFEKVKLLVEAGAEIDYKTKLGTTAAIQALLVKRADVAHYLIVGKKAKVTEPYYFYDIFDKTKINFDKPHYPIELLEEWRFAPGSKEHELKMEIVEEFK
;
A
#
# COMPACT_ATOMS: atom_id res chain seq x y z
N MET A 1 -51.35 30.78 -11.00
CA MET A 1 -50.29 30.49 -10.00
C MET A 1 -50.25 29.05 -9.47
N LYS A 2 -50.81 28.03 -10.17
CA LYS A 2 -50.66 26.60 -9.76
C LYS A 2 -49.92 25.69 -10.75
N ASN A 3 -49.59 26.16 -11.97
CA ASN A 3 -48.93 25.33 -13.00
C ASN A 3 -47.46 25.66 -13.29
N ARG A 4 -46.81 26.56 -12.52
CA ARG A 4 -45.37 26.84 -12.67
C ARG A 4 -44.49 26.21 -11.58
N LEU A 5 -45.07 25.70 -10.49
CA LEU A 5 -44.31 25.07 -9.40
C LEU A 5 -43.97 23.59 -9.70
N THR A 6 -44.79 22.90 -10.50
CA THR A 6 -44.61 21.47 -10.81
C THR A 6 -43.51 21.22 -11.85
N ILE A 7 -43.22 22.20 -12.72
CA ILE A 7 -42.20 22.07 -13.78
C ILE A 7 -40.80 22.37 -13.25
N ILE A 8 -40.66 23.20 -12.21
CA ILE A 8 -39.36 23.49 -11.59
C ILE A 8 -38.86 22.30 -10.75
N ILE A 9 -39.77 21.49 -10.19
CA ILE A 9 -39.41 20.26 -9.46
C ILE A 9 -39.00 19.13 -10.41
N PHE A 10 -39.50 19.12 -11.65
CA PHE A 10 -39.14 18.08 -12.64
C PHE A 10 -37.87 18.34 -13.44
N VAL A 11 -37.37 19.58 -13.45
CA VAL A 11 -36.10 19.94 -14.12
C VAL A 11 -34.91 19.91 -13.16
N PHE A 12 -35.14 19.89 -11.83
CA PHE A 12 -34.08 19.68 -10.84
C PHE A 12 -33.77 18.20 -10.53
N LEU A 13 -34.56 17.25 -11.04
CA LEU A 13 -34.29 15.81 -10.88
C LEU A 13 -33.58 15.15 -12.07
N SER A 14 -33.39 15.86 -13.19
CA SER A 14 -32.78 15.31 -14.41
C SER A 14 -31.33 15.74 -14.67
N THR A 15 -30.74 16.55 -13.78
CA THR A 15 -29.32 16.97 -13.84
C THR A 15 -28.46 16.36 -12.72
N ILE A 16 -29.00 15.45 -11.92
CA ILE A 16 -28.19 14.49 -11.15
C ILE A 16 -27.84 13.32 -12.09
N PHE A 17 -27.16 13.62 -13.20
CA PHE A 17 -26.38 12.60 -13.89
C PHE A 17 -25.17 12.30 -13.00
N LEU A 18 -25.40 11.31 -12.13
CA LEU A 18 -24.44 10.47 -11.45
C LEU A 18 -23.02 10.54 -12.04
N SER A 19 -22.20 11.46 -11.55
CA SER A 19 -20.74 11.26 -11.53
C SER A 19 -20.47 10.20 -10.46
N CYS A 20 -20.77 8.97 -10.81
CA CYS A 20 -20.42 7.80 -10.02
C CYS A 20 -18.89 7.77 -9.89
N SER A 21 -18.37 7.81 -8.67
CA SER A 21 -16.92 7.67 -8.45
C SER A 21 -16.45 6.39 -9.13
N PRO A 22 -15.24 6.36 -9.73
CA PRO A 22 -14.74 5.18 -10.44
C PRO A 22 -14.89 3.89 -9.63
N GLN A 23 -14.60 3.97 -8.32
CA GLN A 23 -14.72 2.87 -7.38
C GLN A 23 -16.17 2.44 -7.09
N PHE A 24 -17.11 3.39 -6.92
CA PHE A 24 -18.53 3.04 -6.77
C PHE A 24 -19.08 2.34 -8.03
N CYS A 25 -18.63 2.79 -9.21
CA CYS A 25 -19.02 2.22 -10.48
C CYS A 25 -18.45 0.82 -10.69
N LEU A 26 -17.18 0.63 -10.36
CA LEU A 26 -16.52 -0.67 -10.37
C LEU A 26 -17.25 -1.66 -9.46
N LYS A 27 -17.55 -1.26 -8.21
CA LYS A 27 -18.30 -2.10 -7.25
C LYS A 27 -19.67 -2.51 -7.80
N LYS A 28 -20.50 -1.53 -8.19
CA LYS A 28 -21.87 -1.80 -8.68
C LYS A 28 -21.89 -2.68 -9.94
N ARG A 29 -20.92 -2.53 -10.84
CA ARG A 29 -20.78 -3.40 -12.02
C ARG A 29 -20.35 -4.81 -11.65
N THR A 30 -19.42 -4.93 -10.70
CA THR A 30 -18.94 -6.21 -10.18
C THR A 30 -20.07 -7.01 -9.56
N ASP A 31 -20.85 -6.40 -8.67
CA ASP A 31 -21.98 -7.07 -7.98
C ASP A 31 -23.01 -7.61 -9.00
N ARG A 32 -23.42 -6.78 -9.97
CA ARG A 32 -24.33 -7.20 -11.05
C ARG A 32 -23.79 -8.35 -11.90
N LEU A 33 -22.47 -8.37 -12.14
CA LEU A 33 -21.86 -9.41 -12.95
C LEU A 33 -21.78 -10.74 -12.18
N ILE A 34 -21.51 -10.70 -10.89
CA ILE A 34 -21.51 -11.88 -10.02
C ILE A 34 -22.91 -12.51 -9.99
N GLU A 35 -23.97 -11.71 -9.81
CA GLU A 35 -25.36 -12.18 -9.89
C GLU A 35 -25.67 -12.86 -11.24
N LYS A 36 -25.16 -12.31 -12.34
CA LYS A 36 -25.31 -12.90 -13.67
C LYS A 36 -24.56 -14.22 -13.78
N CYS A 37 -23.34 -14.32 -13.23
CA CYS A 37 -22.54 -15.54 -13.24
C CYS A 37 -23.22 -16.68 -12.47
N HIS A 38 -23.93 -16.39 -11.37
CA HIS A 38 -24.66 -17.40 -10.58
C HIS A 38 -25.85 -18.08 -11.29
N LYS A 39 -26.22 -17.60 -12.49
CA LYS A 39 -27.14 -18.31 -13.39
C LYS A 39 -26.50 -19.51 -14.08
N HIS A 40 -25.17 -19.61 -14.05
CA HIS A 40 -24.40 -20.60 -14.79
C HIS A 40 -23.50 -21.47 -13.91
N THR A 41 -23.24 -21.06 -12.67
CA THR A 41 -22.34 -21.72 -11.72
C THR A 41 -22.82 -21.47 -10.29
N ASP A 42 -22.48 -22.38 -9.37
CA ASP A 42 -22.69 -22.17 -7.94
C ASP A 42 -21.53 -21.43 -7.27
N THR A 43 -20.35 -21.41 -7.91
CA THR A 43 -19.14 -20.76 -7.39
C THR A 43 -18.60 -19.71 -8.36
N VAL A 44 -18.36 -18.49 -7.86
CA VAL A 44 -17.80 -17.37 -8.61
C VAL A 44 -16.62 -16.80 -7.83
N TYR A 45 -15.49 -16.61 -8.50
CA TYR A 45 -14.29 -16.03 -7.92
C TYR A 45 -14.16 -14.56 -8.30
N LEU A 46 -13.66 -13.75 -7.38
CA LEU A 46 -13.38 -12.33 -7.57
C LEU A 46 -12.00 -12.00 -7.01
N TYR A 47 -11.12 -11.51 -7.86
CA TYR A 47 -9.86 -10.87 -7.46
C TYR A 47 -9.99 -9.35 -7.61
N SER A 48 -9.49 -8.62 -6.61
CA SER A 48 -9.54 -7.16 -6.52
C SER A 48 -8.35 -6.63 -5.74
N VAL A 49 -7.97 -5.38 -6.03
CA VAL A 49 -6.91 -4.64 -5.35
C VAL A 49 -7.50 -3.28 -4.94
N ALA A 50 -7.34 -2.90 -3.67
CA ALA A 50 -8.01 -1.72 -3.10
C ALA A 50 -7.75 -0.41 -3.88
N PHE A 51 -6.58 -0.29 -4.52
CA PHE A 51 -6.17 0.92 -5.25
C PHE A 51 -6.17 0.77 -6.78
N ASN A 52 -6.60 -0.37 -7.33
CA ASN A 52 -6.71 -0.54 -8.78
C ASN A 52 -8.11 -0.21 -9.31
N ASP A 53 -8.17 0.35 -10.52
CA ASP A 53 -9.42 0.59 -11.25
C ASP A 53 -9.87 -0.65 -12.04
N PHE A 54 -9.66 -1.86 -11.50
CA PHE A 54 -10.19 -3.07 -12.11
C PHE A 54 -10.43 -4.22 -11.12
N ASN A 55 -11.38 -5.08 -11.49
CA ASN A 55 -11.65 -6.37 -10.86
C ASN A 55 -11.57 -7.49 -11.91
N VAL A 56 -11.24 -8.70 -11.48
CA VAL A 56 -11.32 -9.90 -12.32
C VAL A 56 -12.31 -10.86 -11.69
N VAL A 57 -13.37 -11.20 -12.42
CA VAL A 57 -14.41 -12.15 -12.00
C VAL A 57 -14.33 -13.37 -12.91
N TRP A 58 -14.35 -14.58 -12.37
CA TRP A 58 -14.40 -15.78 -13.18
C TRP A 58 -15.13 -16.93 -12.51
N TYR A 59 -15.50 -17.93 -13.32
CA TYR A 59 -16.02 -19.20 -12.85
C TYR A 59 -15.62 -20.33 -13.79
N HIS A 60 -15.69 -21.56 -13.27
CA HIS A 60 -15.46 -22.78 -14.04
C HIS A 60 -16.79 -23.38 -14.47
N LYS A 61 -16.91 -23.78 -15.74
CA LYS A 61 -18.06 -24.51 -16.28
C LYS A 61 -17.62 -25.34 -17.48
N ASP A 62 -18.11 -26.58 -17.59
CA ASP A 62 -17.90 -27.46 -18.74
C ASP A 62 -16.42 -27.61 -19.19
N ASN A 63 -15.47 -27.58 -18.24
CA ASN A 63 -14.02 -27.57 -18.49
C ASN A 63 -13.48 -26.30 -19.16
N PHE A 64 -14.13 -25.17 -18.89
CA PHE A 64 -13.67 -23.85 -19.28
C PHE A 64 -13.72 -22.88 -18.10
N ILE A 65 -12.76 -21.97 -18.07
CA ILE A 65 -12.83 -20.74 -17.30
C ILE A 65 -13.57 -19.71 -18.15
N HIS A 66 -14.65 -19.19 -17.60
CA HIS A 66 -15.35 -18.01 -18.11
C HIS A 66 -14.97 -16.84 -17.22
N GLY A 67 -14.22 -15.88 -17.77
CA GLY A 67 -13.72 -14.74 -17.01
C GLY A 67 -14.15 -13.40 -17.59
N TYR A 68 -14.08 -12.39 -16.74
CA TYR A 68 -14.39 -11.00 -17.05
C TYR A 68 -13.38 -10.08 -16.36
N ARG A 69 -12.88 -9.08 -17.10
CA ARG A 69 -12.18 -7.93 -16.54
C ARG A 69 -13.14 -6.76 -16.47
N ILE A 70 -13.32 -6.21 -15.28
CA ILE A 70 -14.25 -5.12 -15.01
C ILE A 70 -13.43 -3.90 -14.68
N GLN A 71 -13.72 -2.78 -15.33
CA GLN A 71 -13.20 -1.45 -14.99
C GLN A 71 -14.39 -0.55 -14.65
N PRO A 72 -14.19 0.65 -14.06
CA PRO A 72 -15.28 1.57 -13.72
C PRO A 72 -16.32 1.77 -14.83
N TYR A 73 -15.87 1.85 -16.09
CA TYR A 73 -16.71 2.22 -17.22
C TYR A 73 -16.79 1.15 -18.31
N SER A 74 -16.08 0.03 -18.19
CA SER A 74 -16.04 -1.03 -19.20
C SER A 74 -16.03 -2.41 -18.57
N THR A 75 -16.49 -3.41 -19.32
CA THR A 75 -16.38 -4.82 -18.94
C THR A 75 -15.99 -5.61 -20.17
N ARG A 76 -14.86 -6.31 -20.09
CA ARG A 76 -14.35 -7.17 -21.13
C ARG A 76 -14.53 -8.61 -20.70
N GLN A 77 -15.27 -9.38 -21.47
CA GLN A 77 -15.32 -10.84 -21.32
C GLN A 77 -14.11 -11.46 -22.01
N TYR A 78 -13.47 -12.43 -21.36
CA TYR A 78 -12.45 -13.26 -22.00
C TYR A 78 -13.13 -14.34 -22.85
N GLU A 79 -12.51 -14.71 -23.96
CA GLU A 79 -12.88 -15.95 -24.65
C GLU A 79 -12.78 -17.13 -23.68
N PRO A 80 -13.70 -18.12 -23.70
CA PRO A 80 -13.64 -19.26 -22.80
C PRO A 80 -12.28 -19.96 -22.86
N ILE A 81 -11.61 -20.12 -21.71
CA ILE A 81 -10.26 -20.69 -21.64
C ILE A 81 -10.34 -22.12 -21.14
N GLN A 82 -9.73 -23.06 -21.85
CA GLN A 82 -9.74 -24.46 -21.44
C GLN A 82 -9.10 -24.66 -20.04
N ALA A 83 -9.85 -25.28 -19.15
CA ALA A 83 -9.40 -25.59 -17.79
C ALA A 83 -10.08 -26.85 -17.28
N ARG A 84 -9.39 -27.67 -16.51
CA ARG A 84 -10.07 -28.81 -15.87
C ARG A 84 -11.05 -28.25 -14.84
N ASN A 85 -12.32 -28.64 -14.91
CA ASN A 85 -13.27 -28.36 -13.83
C ASN A 85 -12.72 -28.98 -12.54
N ARG A 86 -12.57 -28.18 -11.50
CA ARG A 86 -12.07 -28.64 -10.21
C ARG A 86 -13.05 -28.21 -9.13
N ILE A 87 -13.58 -29.20 -8.43
CA ILE A 87 -14.38 -28.99 -7.23
C ILE A 87 -13.38 -28.83 -6.09
N LEU A 88 -13.35 -27.66 -5.48
CA LEU A 88 -12.63 -27.43 -4.24
C LEU A 88 -13.58 -27.79 -3.11
N ASP A 89 -13.17 -28.75 -2.29
CA ASP A 89 -13.90 -29.15 -1.09
C ASP A 89 -13.82 -28.05 -0.02
N GLU A 90 -14.89 -27.86 0.73
CA GLU A 90 -15.08 -26.75 1.68
C GLU A 90 -14.14 -26.85 2.88
N ASP A 91 -13.99 -28.06 3.46
CA ASP A 91 -13.06 -28.33 4.56
C ASP A 91 -11.61 -28.02 4.15
N SER A 92 -11.32 -28.16 2.85
CA SER A 92 -10.01 -27.86 2.26
C SER A 92 -9.75 -26.36 2.04
N LEU A 93 -10.81 -25.54 1.96
CA LEU A 93 -10.74 -24.08 1.75
C LEU A 93 -10.72 -23.29 3.05
N ASP A 94 -11.35 -23.80 4.09
CA ASP A 94 -11.47 -23.15 5.39
C ASP A 94 -10.15 -22.61 5.93
N LYS A 95 -9.06 -23.37 5.79
CA LYS A 95 -7.74 -22.90 6.22
C LYS A 95 -7.35 -21.61 5.51
N TYR A 96 -7.68 -21.41 4.23
CA TYR A 96 -7.36 -20.21 3.45
C TYR A 96 -8.36 -19.06 3.61
N PHE A 97 -9.53 -19.26 4.22
CA PHE A 97 -10.57 -18.23 4.29
C PHE A 97 -11.14 -17.94 5.70
N LYS A 98 -10.97 -18.83 6.68
CA LYS A 98 -11.36 -18.55 8.07
C LYS A 98 -10.41 -17.52 8.69
N THR A 99 -11.00 -16.50 9.29
CA THR A 99 -10.33 -15.46 10.08
C THR A 99 -9.94 -16.05 11.44
N LEU A 100 -8.66 -16.40 11.58
CA LEU A 100 -8.01 -16.62 12.86
C LEU A 100 -7.01 -15.48 13.09
N PRO A 101 -6.80 -15.03 14.34
CA PRO A 101 -5.94 -13.89 14.63
C PRO A 101 -4.45 -14.11 14.30
N PHE A 102 -4.04 -15.33 13.93
CA PHE A 102 -2.66 -15.67 13.54
C PHE A 102 -2.67 -16.77 12.49
N LYS A 103 -2.85 -16.39 11.23
CA LYS A 103 -2.85 -17.31 10.11
C LYS A 103 -1.47 -17.35 9.48
N ASP A 104 -0.64 -18.30 9.88
CA ASP A 104 0.62 -18.63 9.18
C ASP A 104 0.29 -19.50 7.95
N ILE A 105 -0.34 -18.90 6.94
CA ILE A 105 -0.57 -19.53 5.65
C ILE A 105 0.11 -18.68 4.59
N PRO A 106 1.22 -19.18 4.01
CA PRO A 106 2.01 -18.44 3.03
C PRO A 106 1.13 -17.84 1.94
N CYS A 107 1.30 -16.53 1.72
CA CYS A 107 0.65 -15.73 0.68
C CYS A 107 -0.84 -15.38 0.92
N PHE A 108 -1.46 -15.77 2.04
CA PHE A 108 -2.86 -15.45 2.36
C PHE A 108 -2.99 -14.60 3.65
N GLU A 109 -1.99 -13.77 3.91
CA GLU A 109 -1.91 -12.86 5.05
C GLU A 109 -2.49 -11.47 4.72
N PRO A 110 -2.86 -10.67 5.73
CA PRO A 110 -3.28 -9.29 5.52
C PRO A 110 -2.18 -8.48 4.81
N VAL A 111 -2.42 -8.09 3.56
CA VAL A 111 -1.51 -7.25 2.75
C VAL A 111 -1.96 -5.79 2.77
N LEU A 112 -0.99 -4.86 2.82
CA LEU A 112 -1.27 -3.42 2.90
C LEU A 112 -1.80 -2.80 1.60
N ASP A 113 -1.48 -3.40 0.45
CA ASP A 113 -1.98 -2.96 -0.86
C ASP A 113 -3.49 -3.26 -1.05
N GLY A 114 -4.08 -3.99 -0.10
CA GLY A 114 -5.47 -4.38 -0.12
C GLY A 114 -5.78 -5.30 -1.30
N GLU A 115 -4.84 -6.16 -1.70
CA GLU A 115 -5.13 -7.29 -2.60
C GLU A 115 -5.91 -8.37 -1.87
N TRP A 116 -7.01 -8.81 -2.48
CA TRP A 116 -7.85 -9.85 -1.90
C TRP A 116 -8.53 -10.71 -2.93
N ILE A 117 -8.83 -11.92 -2.50
CA ILE A 117 -9.62 -12.91 -3.21
C ILE A 117 -10.93 -13.15 -2.45
N LYS A 118 -12.04 -13.10 -3.18
CA LYS A 118 -13.36 -13.51 -2.69
C LYS A 118 -13.90 -14.67 -3.48
N VAL A 119 -14.52 -15.62 -2.79
CA VAL A 119 -15.23 -16.74 -3.40
C VAL A 119 -16.70 -16.64 -3.00
N TYR A 120 -17.53 -16.35 -4.00
CA TYR A 120 -18.98 -16.28 -3.86
C TYR A 120 -19.56 -17.66 -4.12
N ILE A 121 -20.16 -18.24 -3.08
CA ILE A 121 -20.85 -19.51 -3.14
C ILE A 121 -22.35 -19.25 -3.03
N LYS A 122 -23.12 -19.81 -3.97
CA LYS A 122 -24.56 -19.61 -4.04
C LYS A 122 -25.25 -20.10 -2.76
N ASN A 123 -26.12 -19.27 -2.19
CA ASN A 123 -26.89 -19.53 -0.97
C ASN A 123 -26.04 -19.81 0.29
N ARG A 124 -24.79 -19.33 0.34
CA ARG A 124 -23.88 -19.50 1.49
C ARG A 124 -23.10 -18.21 1.75
N GLU A 125 -22.42 -18.17 2.90
CA GLU A 125 -21.47 -17.11 3.23
C GLU A 125 -20.33 -17.07 2.20
N HIS A 126 -19.93 -15.86 1.81
CA HIS A 126 -18.84 -15.68 0.87
C HIS A 126 -17.51 -15.75 1.60
N LEU A 127 -16.55 -16.45 1.00
CA LEU A 127 -15.23 -16.59 1.58
C LEU A 127 -14.36 -15.40 1.19
N PHE A 128 -13.59 -14.86 2.14
CA PHE A 128 -12.70 -13.73 1.93
C PHE A 128 -11.30 -14.00 2.48
N SER A 129 -10.28 -13.69 1.69
CA SER A 129 -8.89 -13.68 2.17
C SER A 129 -8.13 -12.56 1.49
N SER A 130 -7.22 -11.93 2.24
CA SER A 130 -6.12 -11.18 1.64
C SER A 130 -5.20 -12.15 0.88
N ILE A 131 -4.53 -11.65 -0.15
CA ILE A 131 -3.62 -12.48 -0.95
C ILE A 131 -2.42 -11.67 -1.44
N ASP A 132 -1.22 -12.21 -1.25
CA ASP A 132 0.00 -11.76 -1.91
C ASP A 132 0.18 -12.56 -3.20
N VAL A 133 -0.12 -11.94 -4.34
CA VAL A 133 -0.02 -12.58 -5.65
C VAL A 133 1.44 -12.86 -6.02
N GLU A 134 2.39 -12.03 -5.60
CA GLU A 134 3.81 -12.25 -5.86
C GLU A 134 4.31 -13.49 -5.12
N CYS A 135 3.96 -13.62 -3.84
CA CYS A 135 4.20 -14.81 -3.04
C CYS A 135 3.54 -16.05 -3.66
N LEU A 136 2.27 -15.95 -4.12
CA LEU A 136 1.55 -17.05 -4.76
C LEU A 136 2.31 -17.59 -5.98
N PHE A 137 2.94 -16.72 -6.77
CA PHE A 137 3.70 -17.13 -7.94
C PHE A 137 5.08 -17.71 -7.62
N LYS A 138 5.71 -17.28 -6.53
CA LYS A 138 7.04 -17.76 -6.10
C LYS A 138 6.99 -19.06 -5.28
N THR A 139 5.85 -19.34 -4.66
CA THR A 139 5.69 -20.49 -3.76
C THR A 139 5.34 -21.77 -4.53
N ARG A 140 5.93 -22.91 -4.11
CA ARG A 140 5.56 -24.23 -4.61
C ARG A 140 4.40 -24.78 -3.79
N TYR A 141 3.33 -25.16 -4.48
CA TYR A 141 2.16 -25.76 -3.86
C TYR A 141 1.96 -27.18 -4.33
N GLU A 142 1.46 -28.03 -3.44
CA GLU A 142 1.02 -29.38 -3.78
C GLU A 142 -0.05 -29.33 -4.89
N PRO A 143 0.04 -30.19 -5.91
CA PRO A 143 -0.96 -30.24 -6.97
C PRO A 143 -2.38 -30.36 -6.42
N ASN A 144 -3.32 -29.66 -7.06
CA ASN A 144 -4.75 -29.67 -6.72
C ASN A 144 -5.14 -28.96 -5.40
N THR A 145 -4.20 -28.35 -4.68
CA THR A 145 -4.55 -27.43 -3.59
C THR A 145 -5.18 -26.14 -4.13
N PHE A 146 -5.95 -25.43 -3.29
CA PHE A 146 -6.50 -24.12 -3.65
C PHE A 146 -5.47 -23.13 -4.22
N PRO A 147 -4.33 -22.84 -3.56
CA PRO A 147 -3.34 -21.92 -4.10
C PRO A 147 -2.73 -22.39 -5.42
N TYR A 148 -2.55 -23.72 -5.60
CA TYR A 148 -2.14 -24.27 -6.88
C TYR A 148 -3.16 -23.94 -7.98
N VAL A 149 -4.45 -24.19 -7.74
CA VAL A 149 -5.52 -23.94 -8.71
C VAL A 149 -5.68 -22.45 -8.99
N LEU A 150 -5.65 -21.62 -7.96
CA LEU A 150 -5.75 -20.17 -8.08
C LEU A 150 -4.61 -19.59 -8.93
N ARG A 151 -3.38 -20.07 -8.72
CA ARG A 151 -2.22 -19.69 -9.54
C ARG A 151 -2.42 -20.07 -11.01
N GLU A 152 -2.89 -21.27 -11.29
CA GLU A 152 -3.18 -21.72 -12.67
C GLU A 152 -4.27 -20.86 -13.34
N ASP A 153 -5.33 -20.52 -12.61
CA ASP A 153 -6.41 -19.66 -13.09
C ASP A 153 -5.87 -18.25 -13.40
N PHE A 154 -5.02 -17.70 -12.52
CA PHE A 154 -4.40 -16.39 -12.72
C PHE A 154 -3.52 -16.32 -13.97
N ILE A 155 -2.74 -17.38 -14.24
CA ILE A 155 -1.94 -17.50 -15.48
C ILE A 155 -2.86 -17.45 -16.70
N LYS A 156 -3.93 -18.25 -16.68
CA LYS A 156 -4.87 -18.37 -17.81
C LYS A 156 -5.63 -17.09 -18.07
N LEU A 157 -6.15 -16.47 -17.02
CA LEU A 157 -6.90 -15.22 -17.08
C LEU A 157 -6.02 -14.01 -17.40
N GLY A 158 -4.70 -14.19 -17.43
CA GLY A 158 -3.77 -13.09 -17.57
C GLY A 158 -3.90 -12.08 -16.44
N VAL A 159 -4.34 -12.52 -15.25
CA VAL A 159 -4.01 -11.85 -14.00
C VAL A 159 -2.49 -11.81 -13.90
N GLN A 160 -1.84 -12.89 -14.36
CA GLN A 160 -0.45 -12.90 -14.79
C GLN A 160 -0.33 -12.95 -16.33
N ARG A 161 -0.44 -11.80 -16.99
CA ARG A 161 0.11 -11.58 -18.34
C ARG A 161 0.72 -10.17 -18.36
N LEU A 162 1.91 -9.91 -18.92
CA LEU A 162 3.04 -10.64 -19.50
C LEU A 162 4.16 -9.54 -19.56
N PRO A 163 5.38 -9.75 -20.11
CA PRO A 163 6.60 -9.06 -19.66
C PRO A 163 6.41 -7.54 -19.53
N ILE A 164 6.96 -6.99 -18.46
CA ILE A 164 7.01 -5.56 -18.13
C ILE A 164 7.63 -4.81 -19.33
N LEU A 165 6.84 -4.57 -20.37
CA LEU A 165 7.05 -3.49 -21.30
C LEU A 165 6.25 -2.34 -20.70
N GLU A 166 6.99 -1.68 -19.80
CA GLU A 166 6.78 -0.29 -19.40
C GLU A 166 5.67 0.02 -18.40
N LYS A 167 5.78 -0.57 -17.20
CA LYS A 167 5.92 0.25 -15.98
C LYS A 167 6.97 -0.38 -15.09
N MET A 168 8.23 -0.20 -15.46
CA MET A 168 9.37 -0.47 -14.58
C MET A 168 9.12 0.26 -13.25
N THR A 169 9.06 -0.50 -12.16
CA THR A 169 8.84 -0.02 -10.79
C THR A 169 10.17 0.40 -10.17
N ILE A 170 10.12 1.18 -9.09
CA ILE A 170 11.33 1.61 -8.36
C ILE A 170 12.13 0.45 -7.74
N GLN A 171 11.55 -0.76 -7.69
CA GLN A 171 12.19 -1.96 -7.13
C GLN A 171 12.92 -2.81 -8.19
N ASP A 172 12.62 -2.60 -9.47
CA ASP A 172 13.21 -3.35 -10.58
C ASP A 172 14.70 -3.00 -10.69
N ILE A 173 15.58 -3.98 -10.87
CA ILE A 173 17.02 -3.68 -11.05
C ILE A 173 17.28 -3.02 -12.40
N GLU A 174 16.39 -3.26 -13.35
CA GLU A 174 16.40 -2.76 -14.71
C GLU A 174 16.33 -1.23 -14.77
N ILE A 175 15.97 -0.54 -13.69
CA ILE A 175 16.06 0.94 -13.61
C ILE A 175 17.50 1.43 -13.77
N PHE A 176 18.48 0.59 -13.44
CA PHE A 176 19.90 0.85 -13.63
C PHE A 176 20.43 0.32 -14.96
N LYS A 177 19.61 -0.34 -15.79
CA LYS A 177 20.05 -0.85 -17.08
C LYS A 177 20.48 0.31 -17.96
N ASP A 178 21.55 0.10 -18.72
CA ASP A 178 22.15 1.11 -19.60
C ASP A 178 22.67 2.35 -18.85
N THR A 179 22.92 2.22 -17.54
CA THR A 179 23.60 3.23 -16.70
C THR A 179 25.00 2.77 -16.29
N PRO A 180 25.91 3.69 -15.91
CA PRO A 180 27.22 3.32 -15.34
C PRO A 180 27.14 2.41 -14.11
N ALA A 181 26.03 2.46 -13.37
CA ALA A 181 25.81 1.67 -12.18
C ALA A 181 25.26 0.25 -12.44
N TRP A 182 24.96 -0.13 -13.69
CA TRP A 182 24.36 -1.44 -14.01
C TRP A 182 25.17 -2.62 -13.45
N ASP A 183 26.47 -2.68 -13.77
CA ASP A 183 27.35 -3.76 -13.34
C ASP A 183 27.51 -3.82 -11.81
N PHE A 184 27.46 -2.66 -11.16
CA PHE A 184 27.52 -2.53 -9.72
C PHE A 184 26.22 -2.98 -9.06
N ALA A 185 25.07 -2.58 -9.60
CA ALA A 185 23.75 -3.05 -9.20
C ALA A 185 23.66 -4.59 -9.26
N VAL A 186 24.07 -5.19 -10.38
CA VAL A 186 24.08 -6.65 -10.55
C VAL A 186 25.03 -7.34 -9.58
N ALA A 187 26.16 -6.71 -9.24
CA ALA A 187 27.11 -7.25 -8.29
C ALA A 187 26.59 -7.26 -6.84
N LEU A 188 25.76 -6.29 -6.45
CA LEU A 188 25.14 -6.19 -5.12
C LEU A 188 24.08 -7.27 -4.85
N GLU A 189 23.48 -7.84 -5.91
CA GLU A 189 22.55 -8.98 -5.81
C GLU A 189 23.27 -10.32 -5.56
N LYS A 190 24.61 -10.36 -5.63
CA LYS A 190 25.36 -11.60 -5.45
C LYS A 190 25.68 -11.83 -3.97
N PRO A 191 25.66 -13.09 -3.51
CA PRO A 191 26.09 -13.42 -2.15
C PRO A 191 27.54 -12.99 -1.85
N ASN A 192 28.39 -12.82 -2.87
CA ASN A 192 29.78 -12.39 -2.72
C ASN A 192 29.98 -11.00 -3.35
N LEU A 193 30.31 -10.02 -2.50
CA LEU A 193 30.47 -8.61 -2.88
C LEU A 193 31.89 -8.26 -3.37
N LYS A 194 32.76 -9.24 -3.64
CA LYS A 194 34.11 -9.00 -4.18
C LYS A 194 34.09 -8.23 -5.51
N ARG A 195 33.13 -8.52 -6.39
CA ARG A 195 32.95 -7.78 -7.65
C ARG A 195 32.47 -6.36 -7.38
N ALA A 196 31.50 -6.17 -6.48
CA ALA A 196 31.00 -4.85 -6.09
C ALA A 196 32.14 -3.98 -5.52
N LYS A 197 32.98 -4.55 -4.65
CA LYS A 197 34.18 -3.87 -4.10
C LYS A 197 35.18 -3.47 -5.18
N LYS A 198 35.43 -4.35 -6.16
CA LYS A 198 36.32 -4.00 -7.28
C LYS A 198 35.76 -2.84 -8.10
N LEU A 199 34.46 -2.87 -8.41
CA LEU A 199 33.81 -1.81 -9.19
C LEU A 199 33.87 -0.45 -8.47
N LEU A 200 33.73 -0.42 -7.13
CA LEU A 200 33.90 0.81 -6.35
C LEU A 200 35.35 1.33 -6.33
N LEU A 201 36.35 0.46 -6.40
CA LEU A 201 37.75 0.89 -6.54
C LEU A 201 38.02 1.52 -7.90
N ASP A 202 37.34 1.04 -8.94
CA ASP A 202 37.48 1.57 -10.30
C ASP A 202 36.68 2.87 -10.48
N ASN A 203 35.54 3.02 -9.77
CA ASN A 203 34.70 4.22 -9.79
C ASN A 203 33.89 4.35 -8.48
N GLU A 204 34.29 5.29 -7.61
CA GLU A 204 33.65 5.54 -6.32
C GLU A 204 32.25 6.19 -6.45
N ASP A 205 32.00 6.95 -7.52
CA ASP A 205 30.73 7.65 -7.76
C ASP A 205 29.54 6.70 -7.89
N LEU A 206 29.81 5.41 -8.18
CA LEU A 206 28.78 4.37 -8.28
C LEU A 206 28.00 4.19 -6.98
N VAL A 207 28.60 4.46 -5.82
CA VAL A 207 27.96 4.25 -4.51
C VAL A 207 26.74 5.15 -4.30
N ASN A 208 26.79 6.38 -4.84
CA ASN A 208 25.77 7.42 -4.72
C ASN A 208 25.05 7.71 -6.03
N TYR A 209 25.27 6.89 -7.07
CA TYR A 209 24.66 7.08 -8.38
C TYR A 209 23.13 7.06 -8.28
N GLN A 210 22.51 8.16 -8.71
CA GLN A 210 21.06 8.27 -8.88
C GLN A 210 20.68 7.92 -10.31
N GLU A 211 19.86 6.89 -10.50
CA GLU A 211 19.44 6.54 -11.86
C GLU A 211 18.54 7.63 -12.48
N PRO A 212 18.55 7.80 -13.82
CA PRO A 212 17.97 8.99 -14.44
C PRO A 212 16.44 9.10 -14.34
N LYS A 213 15.72 7.98 -14.21
CA LYS A 213 14.26 7.94 -14.30
C LYS A 213 13.58 8.35 -13.00
N PHE A 214 13.97 7.76 -11.88
CA PHE A 214 13.35 7.99 -10.57
C PHE A 214 14.31 8.60 -9.55
N GLY A 215 15.59 8.77 -9.88
CA GLY A 215 16.61 9.25 -8.95
C GLY A 215 16.95 8.24 -7.85
N MET A 216 16.62 6.97 -8.02
CA MET A 216 16.87 5.92 -7.02
C MET A 216 18.37 5.66 -6.88
N THR A 217 18.84 5.56 -5.64
CA THR A 217 20.17 5.05 -5.33
C THR A 217 20.12 3.54 -5.09
N LEU A 218 21.29 2.89 -5.14
CA LEU A 218 21.38 1.47 -4.81
C LEU A 218 21.14 1.21 -3.32
N LEU A 219 21.33 2.20 -2.44
CA LEU A 219 21.00 2.10 -1.02
C LEU A 219 19.49 2.02 -0.81
N MET A 220 18.71 2.91 -1.43
CA MET A 220 17.24 2.86 -1.37
C MET A 220 16.72 1.52 -1.90
N ARG A 221 17.25 1.08 -3.03
CA ARG A 221 16.83 -0.19 -3.62
C ARG A 221 17.18 -1.38 -2.72
N ALA A 222 18.36 -1.38 -2.09
CA ALA A 222 18.76 -2.43 -1.16
C ALA A 222 17.83 -2.51 0.06
N VAL A 223 17.36 -1.36 0.57
CA VAL A 223 16.34 -1.27 1.62
C VAL A 223 15.00 -1.86 1.16
N LEU A 224 14.48 -1.43 0.00
CA LEU A 224 13.21 -1.93 -0.55
C LEU A 224 13.20 -3.44 -0.83
N ARG A 225 14.38 -4.02 -1.07
CA ARG A 225 14.57 -5.46 -1.33
C ARG A 225 14.98 -6.25 -0.10
N GLU A 226 15.00 -5.62 1.07
CA GLU A 226 15.45 -6.18 2.34
C GLU A 226 16.84 -6.85 2.26
N ASN A 227 17.73 -6.31 1.41
CA ASN A 227 19.08 -6.83 1.25
C ASN A 227 20.04 -6.18 2.24
N TYR A 228 19.99 -6.64 3.50
CA TYR A 228 20.85 -6.16 4.59
C TYR A 228 22.34 -6.13 4.22
N LYS A 229 22.81 -7.15 3.51
CA LYS A 229 24.22 -7.26 3.15
C LYS A 229 24.64 -6.16 2.18
N ALA A 230 23.77 -5.82 1.22
CA ALA A 230 24.01 -4.71 0.31
C ALA A 230 23.92 -3.36 1.04
N VAL A 231 22.95 -3.18 1.95
CA VAL A 231 22.83 -1.96 2.77
C VAL A 231 24.10 -1.72 3.59
N GLU A 232 24.54 -2.71 4.36
CA GLU A 232 25.78 -2.63 5.15
C GLU A 232 26.98 -2.31 4.27
N PHE A 233 27.12 -3.01 3.15
CA PHE A 233 28.23 -2.79 2.23
C PHE A 233 28.23 -1.37 1.64
N LEU A 234 27.08 -0.88 1.18
CA LEU A 234 26.95 0.44 0.59
C LEU A 234 27.29 1.52 1.61
N LEU A 235 26.70 1.46 2.81
CA LEU A 235 26.95 2.41 3.89
C LEU A 235 28.42 2.40 4.33
N GLN A 236 29.04 1.22 4.50
CA GLN A 236 30.46 1.08 4.83
C GLN A 236 31.41 1.66 3.76
N ASN A 237 30.94 1.80 2.52
CA ASN A 237 31.71 2.35 1.41
C ASN A 237 31.25 3.77 1.01
N GLY A 238 30.57 4.50 1.92
CA GLY A 238 30.28 5.92 1.73
C GLY A 238 28.98 6.24 0.99
N ALA A 239 28.03 5.31 0.95
CA ALA A 239 26.68 5.64 0.50
C ALA A 239 26.08 6.72 1.41
N ASP A 240 25.60 7.81 0.82
CA ASP A 240 24.90 8.89 1.51
C ASP A 240 23.42 8.51 1.69
N PRO A 241 22.95 8.28 2.94
CA PRO A 241 21.56 7.91 3.19
C PRO A 241 20.57 9.07 2.99
N ASN A 242 21.05 10.30 2.82
CA ASN A 242 20.26 11.52 2.73
C ASN A 242 19.95 11.97 1.29
N ILE A 243 20.45 11.23 0.29
CA ILE A 243 20.08 11.47 -1.11
C ILE A 243 18.57 11.30 -1.26
N VAL A 244 17.93 12.26 -1.94
CA VAL A 244 16.48 12.26 -2.20
C VAL A 244 16.22 11.81 -3.64
N ALA A 245 15.37 10.80 -3.80
CA ALA A 245 14.94 10.33 -5.11
C ALA A 245 14.05 11.39 -5.79
N LYS A 246 13.97 11.38 -7.13
CA LYS A 246 13.03 12.23 -7.89
C LYS A 246 11.57 11.89 -7.56
N VAL A 247 11.30 10.69 -7.08
CA VAL A 247 9.99 10.27 -6.56
C VAL A 247 9.74 10.69 -5.11
N GLY A 248 10.68 11.39 -4.49
CA GLY A 248 10.46 12.18 -3.29
C GLY A 248 11.01 11.62 -1.98
N GLY A 249 11.52 10.40 -1.89
CA GLY A 249 11.95 9.76 -0.63
C GLY A 249 13.46 9.59 -0.48
N THR A 250 13.91 9.35 0.76
CA THR A 250 15.25 8.85 1.12
C THR A 250 15.21 7.36 1.45
N ALA A 251 16.37 6.73 1.63
CA ALA A 251 16.42 5.34 2.10
C ALA A 251 15.74 5.15 3.47
N LEU A 252 15.86 6.13 4.38
CA LEU A 252 15.19 6.11 5.68
C LEU A 252 13.68 6.26 5.54
N PHE A 253 13.21 7.15 4.65
CA PHE A 253 11.80 7.30 4.36
C PHE A 253 11.20 5.97 3.89
N ASP A 254 11.85 5.28 2.94
CA ASP A 254 11.40 3.96 2.47
C ASP A 254 11.38 2.93 3.60
N ALA A 255 12.44 2.86 4.42
CA ALA A 255 12.54 1.88 5.51
C ALA A 255 11.41 2.00 6.55
N VAL A 256 10.93 3.22 6.82
CA VAL A 256 9.88 3.44 7.81
C VAL A 256 8.47 3.31 7.23
N SER A 257 8.30 3.60 5.94
CA SER A 257 6.98 3.71 5.30
C SER A 257 6.31 2.38 4.97
N TYR A 258 7.11 1.31 4.82
CA TYR A 258 6.60 0.01 4.41
C TYR A 258 6.61 -0.98 5.57
N SER A 259 5.44 -1.56 5.87
CA SER A 259 5.33 -2.51 6.99
C SER A 259 6.03 -3.83 6.73
N TRP A 260 6.26 -4.19 5.45
CA TRP A 260 6.97 -5.42 5.09
C TRP A 260 8.49 -5.34 5.32
N ILE A 261 9.03 -4.12 5.43
CA ILE A 261 10.45 -3.92 5.74
C ILE A 261 10.67 -4.15 7.24
N ASP A 262 11.64 -5.00 7.57
CA ASP A 262 11.99 -5.47 8.92
C ASP A 262 10.95 -6.44 9.55
N VAL A 263 10.05 -7.08 8.78
CA VAL A 263 9.01 -8.00 9.33
C VAL A 263 9.60 -9.18 10.08
N GLY A 264 10.68 -9.77 9.56
CA GLY A 264 11.35 -10.91 10.20
C GLY A 264 12.16 -10.58 11.45
N ALA A 265 12.23 -9.31 11.85
CA ALA A 265 13.13 -8.83 12.89
C ALA A 265 12.49 -8.69 14.28
N ASN A 266 11.26 -9.18 14.51
CA ASN A 266 10.59 -9.25 15.83
C ASN A 266 10.85 -8.01 16.71
N GLU A 267 10.21 -6.87 16.37
CA GLU A 267 10.32 -5.60 17.12
C GLU A 267 11.68 -4.88 17.02
N ASN A 268 12.59 -5.33 16.14
CA ASN A 268 13.90 -4.70 15.93
C ASN A 268 14.05 -4.15 14.51
N PRO A 269 13.70 -2.87 14.25
CA PRO A 269 13.76 -2.30 12.90
C PRO A 269 15.20 -2.05 12.45
N ARG A 270 15.85 -3.10 11.94
CA ARG A 270 17.30 -3.13 11.69
C ARG A 270 17.69 -2.17 10.58
N PHE A 271 16.90 -2.03 9.52
CA PHE A 271 17.17 -1.04 8.48
C PHE A 271 17.12 0.39 9.00
N VAL A 272 16.12 0.70 9.84
CA VAL A 272 16.01 2.03 10.46
C VAL A 272 17.25 2.31 11.32
N LYS A 273 17.63 1.37 12.20
CA LYS A 273 18.81 1.51 13.06
C LYS A 273 20.09 1.74 12.25
N ILE A 274 20.39 0.87 11.28
CA ILE A 274 21.64 1.00 10.52
C ILE A 274 21.67 2.29 9.70
N LEU A 275 20.55 2.73 9.13
CA LEU A 275 20.51 4.00 8.39
C LEU A 275 20.80 5.19 9.32
N LEU A 276 20.17 5.22 10.50
CA LEU A 276 20.40 6.25 11.51
C LEU A 276 21.85 6.23 12.05
N ASP A 277 22.41 5.05 12.31
CA ASP A 277 23.81 4.87 12.75
C ASP A 277 24.82 5.43 11.72
N TYR A 278 24.46 5.44 10.44
CA TYR A 278 25.26 6.00 9.35
C TYR A 278 24.83 7.43 8.96
N GLY A 279 24.07 8.12 9.82
CA GLY A 279 23.78 9.55 9.66
C GLY A 279 22.60 9.89 8.75
N ALA A 280 21.66 8.96 8.56
CA ALA A 280 20.38 9.30 7.94
C ALA A 280 19.64 10.34 8.79
N ASP A 281 19.24 11.44 8.17
CA ASP A 281 18.48 12.52 8.80
C ASP A 281 16.99 12.14 8.85
N PRO A 282 16.41 12.00 10.06
CA PRO A 282 15.00 11.63 10.22
C PRO A 282 14.02 12.75 9.87
N ASN A 283 14.50 13.92 9.44
CA ASN A 283 13.69 15.09 9.13
C ASN A 283 13.59 15.43 7.65
N ILE A 284 14.27 14.71 6.76
CA ILE A 284 14.17 14.97 5.31
C ILE A 284 12.77 14.63 4.81
N PRO A 285 11.97 15.62 4.36
CA PRO A 285 10.58 15.39 4.01
C PRO A 285 10.45 14.74 2.63
N TYR A 286 9.44 13.90 2.51
CA TYR A 286 9.01 13.36 1.24
C TYR A 286 8.42 14.46 0.35
N CYS A 287 8.89 14.57 -0.89
CA CYS A 287 8.22 15.41 -1.89
C CYS A 287 8.46 14.94 -3.32
N ALA A 288 7.43 14.34 -3.94
CA ALA A 288 7.46 14.04 -5.36
C ALA A 288 6.90 15.20 -6.20
N PRO A 289 7.40 15.40 -7.43
CA PRO A 289 6.79 16.33 -8.37
C PRO A 289 5.35 15.92 -8.67
N LYS A 290 4.47 16.93 -8.76
CA LYS A 290 3.09 16.71 -9.20
C LYS A 290 3.09 16.27 -10.66
N VAL A 291 2.51 15.11 -10.93
CA VAL A 291 2.26 14.62 -12.30
C VAL A 291 0.78 14.84 -12.61
N GLU A 292 0.50 15.51 -13.72
CA GLU A 292 -0.87 15.81 -14.14
C GLU A 292 -1.69 14.51 -14.26
N GLY A 293 -2.90 14.50 -13.69
CA GLY A 293 -3.76 13.32 -13.66
C GLY A 293 -3.36 12.24 -12.63
N VAL A 294 -2.26 12.39 -11.90
CA VAL A 294 -1.82 11.48 -10.83
C VAL A 294 -2.01 12.16 -9.47
N THR A 295 -2.85 11.57 -8.62
CA THR A 295 -2.93 11.99 -7.21
C THR A 295 -1.83 11.27 -6.44
N ASN A 296 -0.84 12.00 -5.91
CA ASN A 296 0.13 11.41 -4.99
C ASN A 296 -0.58 11.07 -3.66
N PRO A 297 -0.54 9.82 -3.17
CA PRO A 297 -1.14 9.46 -1.89
C PRO A 297 -0.46 10.15 -0.70
N ILE A 298 0.80 10.55 -0.84
CA ILE A 298 1.57 11.19 0.23
C ILE A 298 1.68 12.68 -0.06
N GLU A 299 1.38 13.51 0.94
CA GLU A 299 1.52 14.96 0.84
C GLU A 299 3.02 15.32 0.73
N CYS A 300 3.37 16.19 -0.22
CA CYS A 300 4.70 16.80 -0.22
C CYS A 300 4.92 17.58 1.09
N GLY A 301 6.06 17.32 1.74
CA GLY A 301 6.36 17.81 3.07
C GLY A 301 6.26 16.73 4.15
N THR A 302 5.67 15.56 3.88
CA THR A 302 5.53 14.48 4.87
C THR A 302 6.90 13.97 5.31
N ASN A 303 7.27 14.10 6.59
CA ASN A 303 8.55 13.60 7.10
C ASN A 303 8.47 12.10 7.47
N PRO A 304 9.62 11.41 7.69
CA PRO A 304 9.65 10.00 8.10
C PRO A 304 8.77 9.68 9.32
N LEU A 305 8.74 10.55 10.34
CA LEU A 305 7.96 10.33 11.55
C LEU A 305 6.45 10.28 11.29
N MET A 306 5.95 11.10 10.37
CA MET A 306 4.54 11.10 9.97
C MET A 306 4.14 9.78 9.27
N HIS A 307 5.03 9.21 8.45
CA HIS A 307 4.70 8.04 7.62
C HIS A 307 5.16 6.70 8.20
N ALA A 308 5.87 6.72 9.34
CA ALA A 308 6.43 5.52 9.95
C ALA A 308 5.37 4.47 10.33
N THR A 309 5.57 3.25 9.83
CA THR A 309 4.78 2.05 10.12
C THR A 309 5.39 1.29 11.30
N GLY A 310 4.57 0.84 12.24
CA GLY A 310 5.05 0.16 13.46
C GLY A 310 5.51 1.11 14.57
N PHE A 311 5.37 0.69 15.81
CA PHE A 311 5.63 1.52 17.00
C PHE A 311 7.12 1.73 17.26
N GLU A 312 7.93 0.68 17.07
CA GLU A 312 9.37 0.75 17.31
C GLU A 312 10.09 1.64 16.29
N LYS A 313 9.63 1.68 15.03
CA LYS A 313 10.16 2.65 14.04
C LYS A 313 9.92 4.09 14.48
N VAL A 314 8.73 4.38 15.02
CA VAL A 314 8.40 5.72 15.57
C VAL A 314 9.32 6.08 16.72
N LYS A 315 9.54 5.18 17.68
CA LYS A 315 10.45 5.42 18.81
C LYS A 315 11.86 5.74 18.34
N LEU A 316 12.42 4.94 17.43
CA LEU A 316 13.76 5.15 16.90
C LEU A 316 13.91 6.51 16.22
N LEU A 317 12.91 6.94 15.42
CA LEU A 317 12.92 8.25 14.79
C LEU A 317 12.91 9.37 15.83
N VAL A 318 12.06 9.27 16.86
CA VAL A 318 12.02 10.27 17.94
C VAL A 318 13.33 10.30 18.73
N GLU A 319 13.92 9.15 19.03
CA GLU A 319 15.22 9.03 19.69
C GLU A 319 16.36 9.61 18.85
N ALA A 320 16.26 9.50 17.52
CA ALA A 320 17.22 10.07 16.58
C ALA A 320 16.99 11.56 16.28
N GLY A 321 16.04 12.22 16.95
CA GLY A 321 15.82 13.66 16.80
C GLY A 321 14.85 14.05 15.69
N ALA A 322 13.89 13.18 15.34
CA ALA A 322 12.78 13.57 14.49
C ALA A 322 11.96 14.71 15.12
N GLU A 323 11.64 15.72 14.32
CA GLU A 323 10.82 16.87 14.72
C GLU A 323 9.36 16.44 14.91
N ILE A 324 8.98 16.28 16.18
CA ILE A 324 7.64 15.81 16.60
C ILE A 324 6.52 16.74 16.13
N ASP A 325 6.75 18.06 16.19
CA ASP A 325 5.76 19.11 15.87
C ASP A 325 5.94 19.68 14.45
N TYR A 326 6.80 19.08 13.62
CA TYR A 326 6.91 19.49 12.22
C TYR A 326 5.54 19.33 11.54
N LYS A 327 5.15 20.32 10.74
CA LYS A 327 3.84 20.37 10.09
C LYS A 327 3.95 20.58 8.59
N THR A 328 3.12 19.86 7.84
CA THR A 328 2.99 20.03 6.39
C THR A 328 2.21 21.32 6.05
N LYS A 329 1.99 21.60 4.76
CA LYS A 329 1.18 22.74 4.32
C LYS A 329 -0.29 22.59 4.70
N LEU A 330 -0.77 21.35 4.83
CA LEU A 330 -2.09 21.04 5.37
C LEU A 330 -2.15 21.17 6.90
N GLY A 331 -1.05 21.45 7.59
CA GLY A 331 -1.01 21.46 9.05
C GLY A 331 -0.95 20.06 9.67
N THR A 332 -0.75 19.02 8.85
CA THR A 332 -0.61 17.63 9.34
C THR A 332 0.70 17.51 10.13
N THR A 333 0.63 17.05 11.38
CA THR A 333 1.77 16.62 12.21
C THR A 333 1.79 15.10 12.34
N ALA A 334 2.87 14.51 12.89
CA ALA A 334 2.91 13.08 13.16
C ALA A 334 1.81 12.62 14.13
N ALA A 335 1.51 13.43 15.15
CA ALA A 335 0.40 13.16 16.08
C ALA A 335 -0.97 13.20 15.38
N ILE A 336 -1.20 14.19 14.50
CA ILE A 336 -2.45 14.27 13.72
C ILE A 336 -2.58 13.08 12.78
N GLN A 337 -1.50 12.68 12.12
CA GLN A 337 -1.50 11.50 11.25
C GLN A 337 -1.85 10.23 12.04
N ALA A 338 -1.26 10.03 13.23
CA ALA A 338 -1.58 8.90 14.11
C ALA A 338 -3.05 8.89 14.55
N LEU A 339 -3.63 10.06 14.83
CA LEU A 339 -5.05 10.21 15.15
C LEU A 339 -5.94 9.84 13.95
N LEU A 340 -5.61 10.32 12.75
CA LEU A 340 -6.35 10.06 11.50
C LEU A 340 -6.42 8.56 11.18
N VAL A 341 -5.31 7.84 11.33
CA VAL A 341 -5.24 6.39 11.04
C VAL A 341 -5.55 5.51 12.25
N LYS A 342 -6.02 6.10 13.36
CA LYS A 342 -6.47 5.41 14.57
C LYS A 342 -5.41 4.54 15.26
N ARG A 343 -4.14 4.96 15.21
CA ARG A 343 -3.03 4.30 15.93
C ARG A 343 -2.92 4.85 17.35
N ALA A 344 -3.74 4.29 18.26
CA ALA A 344 -3.85 4.75 19.64
C ALA A 344 -2.53 4.70 20.42
N ASP A 345 -1.71 3.68 20.18
CA ASP A 345 -0.36 3.50 20.74
C ASP A 345 0.59 4.65 20.34
N VAL A 346 0.67 4.97 19.05
CA VAL A 346 1.52 6.05 18.53
C VAL A 346 0.98 7.42 18.92
N ALA A 347 -0.33 7.64 18.79
CA ALA A 347 -0.96 8.90 19.17
C ALA A 347 -0.72 9.18 20.66
N HIS A 348 -0.89 8.18 21.52
CA HIS A 348 -0.61 8.30 22.95
C HIS A 348 0.86 8.61 23.20
N TYR A 349 1.77 7.84 22.60
CA TYR A 349 3.20 8.07 22.76
C TYR A 349 3.63 9.48 22.35
N LEU A 350 3.15 9.99 21.21
CA LEU A 350 3.49 11.32 20.73
C LEU A 350 2.85 12.43 21.59
N ILE A 351 1.55 12.33 21.88
CA ILE A 351 0.79 13.38 22.56
C ILE A 351 1.05 13.36 24.06
N VAL A 352 0.81 12.23 24.73
CA VAL A 352 0.97 12.10 26.18
C VAL A 352 2.44 11.94 26.54
N GLY A 353 3.15 11.05 25.85
CA GLY A 353 4.53 10.68 26.16
C GLY A 353 5.58 11.70 25.71
N LYS A 354 5.37 12.35 24.56
CA LYS A 354 6.32 13.31 23.96
C LYS A 354 5.79 14.75 23.88
N LYS A 355 4.59 15.00 24.39
CA LYS A 355 3.98 16.35 24.46
C LYS A 355 3.87 17.04 23.10
N ALA A 356 3.55 16.26 22.07
CA ALA A 356 3.25 16.78 20.74
C ALA A 356 2.06 17.75 20.78
N LYS A 357 2.17 18.86 20.07
CA LYS A 357 1.11 19.87 20.00
C LYS A 357 -0.03 19.39 19.11
N VAL A 358 -1.24 19.47 19.64
CA VAL A 358 -2.47 19.01 18.97
C VAL A 358 -3.62 20.01 19.05
N THR A 359 -3.31 21.28 19.34
CA THR A 359 -4.31 22.35 19.41
C THR A 359 -4.45 23.15 18.11
N GLU A 360 -3.48 23.05 17.22
CA GLU A 360 -3.52 23.74 15.92
C GLU A 360 -4.43 23.01 14.93
N PRO A 361 -5.14 23.75 14.05
CA PRO A 361 -5.98 23.14 13.03
C PRO A 361 -5.15 22.53 11.90
N TYR A 362 -5.73 21.54 11.24
CA TYR A 362 -5.28 21.01 9.96
C TYR A 362 -6.36 21.16 8.90
N TYR A 363 -6.00 20.96 7.64
CA TYR A 363 -6.82 21.24 6.47
C TYR A 363 -6.81 20.08 5.49
N PHE A 364 -7.77 20.10 4.57
CA PHE A 364 -7.79 19.22 3.42
C PHE A 364 -7.72 20.02 2.12
N TYR A 365 -7.33 19.35 1.05
CA TYR A 365 -7.49 19.88 -0.28
C TYR A 365 -8.98 20.07 -0.61
N ASP A 366 -9.27 21.05 -1.46
CA ASP A 366 -10.61 21.28 -1.97
C ASP A 366 -11.10 20.05 -2.74
N ILE A 367 -12.35 19.67 -2.49
CA ILE A 367 -12.96 18.46 -3.04
C ILE A 367 -13.16 18.53 -4.56
N PHE A 368 -13.25 19.73 -5.13
CA PHE A 368 -13.39 19.98 -6.56
C PHE A 368 -12.05 20.35 -7.21
N ASP A 369 -11.17 21.01 -6.46
CA ASP A 369 -9.82 21.40 -6.91
C ASP A 369 -8.74 20.89 -5.94
N LYS A 370 -8.26 19.66 -6.18
CA LYS A 370 -7.20 19.03 -5.38
C LYS A 370 -5.85 19.76 -5.43
N THR A 371 -5.74 20.88 -6.15
CA THR A 371 -4.54 21.73 -6.15
C THR A 371 -4.62 22.84 -5.11
N LYS A 372 -5.81 23.14 -4.58
CA LYS A 372 -6.05 24.20 -3.60
C LYS A 372 -6.36 23.61 -2.23
N ILE A 373 -5.86 24.26 -1.19
CA ILE A 373 -6.17 23.92 0.20
C ILE A 373 -7.42 24.72 0.60
N ASN A 374 -8.39 24.07 1.24
CA ASN A 374 -9.58 24.73 1.74
C ASN A 374 -9.32 25.28 3.16
N PHE A 375 -8.79 26.51 3.23
CA PHE A 375 -8.51 27.18 4.51
C PHE A 375 -9.77 27.65 5.24
N ASP A 376 -10.92 27.72 4.57
CA ASP A 376 -12.19 28.17 5.15
C ASP A 376 -12.83 27.10 6.05
N LYS A 377 -12.34 25.87 5.99
CA LYS A 377 -12.83 24.73 6.79
C LYS A 377 -11.71 24.08 7.60
N PRO A 378 -11.28 24.69 8.72
CA PRO A 378 -10.31 24.07 9.62
C PRO A 378 -10.90 22.82 10.28
N HIS A 379 -10.05 21.84 10.51
CA HIS A 379 -10.35 20.64 11.30
C HIS A 379 -9.45 20.60 12.52
N TYR A 380 -9.98 20.14 13.66
CA TYR A 380 -9.23 20.11 14.91
C TYR A 380 -8.95 18.69 15.38
N PRO A 381 -7.76 18.38 15.91
CA PRO A 381 -7.39 17.01 16.26
C PRO A 381 -8.32 16.35 17.30
N ILE A 382 -8.95 17.13 18.19
CA ILE A 382 -9.93 16.63 19.17
C ILE A 382 -11.14 15.97 18.51
N GLU A 383 -11.57 16.46 17.33
CA GLU A 383 -12.73 15.95 16.59
C GLU A 383 -12.49 14.49 16.15
N LEU A 384 -11.23 14.11 15.87
CA LEU A 384 -10.88 12.75 15.46
C LEU A 384 -11.13 11.73 16.57
N LEU A 385 -10.95 12.13 17.84
CA LEU A 385 -11.17 11.27 19.00
C LEU A 385 -12.67 11.01 19.21
N GLU A 386 -13.55 11.92 18.78
CA GLU A 386 -15.00 11.72 18.85
C GLU A 386 -15.48 10.57 17.97
N GLU A 387 -14.72 10.17 16.94
CA GLU A 387 -15.03 9.05 16.05
C GLU A 387 -14.44 7.71 16.49
N TRP A 388 -13.52 7.72 17.47
CA TRP A 388 -12.91 6.49 17.97
C TRP A 388 -13.91 5.71 18.82
N ARG A 389 -14.17 4.46 18.45
CA ARG A 389 -15.07 3.53 19.16
C ARG A 389 -14.26 2.31 19.59
N PHE A 390 -13.89 2.26 20.85
CA PHE A 390 -13.20 1.12 21.47
C PHE A 390 -14.05 0.53 22.58
N ALA A 391 -13.88 -0.77 22.86
CA ALA A 391 -14.60 -1.42 23.94
C ALA A 391 -14.21 -0.77 25.29
N PRO A 392 -15.15 -0.42 26.17
CA PRO A 392 -14.83 0.10 27.49
C PRO A 392 -13.88 -0.82 28.25
N GLY A 393 -12.80 -0.27 28.81
CA GLY A 393 -11.76 -1.03 29.52
C GLY A 393 -10.75 -1.77 28.64
N SER A 394 -10.84 -1.65 27.31
CA SER A 394 -9.75 -2.10 26.41
C SER A 394 -8.53 -1.18 26.53
N LYS A 395 -7.36 -1.69 26.15
CA LYS A 395 -6.12 -0.90 26.20
C LYS A 395 -6.23 0.35 25.33
N GLU A 396 -6.81 0.24 24.15
CA GLU A 396 -7.02 1.35 23.21
C GLU A 396 -8.00 2.38 23.77
N HIS A 397 -9.02 1.93 24.50
CA HIS A 397 -9.93 2.83 25.21
C HIS A 397 -9.21 3.61 26.32
N GLU A 398 -8.36 2.97 27.12
CA GLU A 398 -7.55 3.66 28.15
C GLU A 398 -6.63 4.72 27.51
N LEU A 399 -5.87 4.32 26.48
CA LEU A 399 -4.97 5.23 25.75
C LEU A 399 -5.74 6.42 25.18
N LYS A 400 -6.92 6.20 24.59
CA LYS A 400 -7.79 7.26 24.10
C LYS A 400 -8.15 8.25 25.22
N MET A 401 -8.57 7.75 26.38
CA MET A 401 -8.98 8.62 27.48
C MET A 401 -7.82 9.48 27.97
N GLU A 402 -6.62 8.91 28.09
CA GLU A 402 -5.40 9.65 28.45
C GLU A 402 -5.06 10.73 27.40
N ILE A 403 -5.21 10.43 26.11
CA ILE A 403 -5.03 11.43 25.05
C ILE A 403 -6.06 12.58 25.20
N VAL A 404 -7.33 12.27 25.50
CA VAL A 404 -8.39 13.29 25.66
C VAL A 404 -8.09 14.25 26.80
N GLU A 405 -7.42 13.80 27.88
CA GLU A 405 -7.03 14.69 28.98
C GLU A 405 -6.03 15.77 28.55
N GLU A 406 -5.19 15.52 27.52
CA GLU A 406 -4.22 16.51 27.01
C GLU A 406 -4.88 17.63 26.18
N PHE A 407 -6.19 17.55 25.93
CA PHE A 407 -6.98 18.61 25.25
C PHE A 407 -7.78 19.50 26.22
N LYS A 408 -7.73 19.22 27.52
CA LYS A 408 -8.36 20.03 28.57
C LYS A 408 -7.42 21.13 29.04
#